data_AF-A0A0R3QMA2-F1
#
_entry.id   AF-A0A0R3QMA2-F1
#
_cell.length_a   1.000
_cell.length_b   1.000
_cell.length_c   1.000
_cell.angle_alpha   90.00
_cell.angle_beta   90.00
_cell.angle_gamma   90.00
#
_symmetry.space_group_name_H-M   'P 1'
#
loop_
_entity.id
_entity.type
_entity.pdbx_description
1 polymer ?
#
loop_
_entity_poly.entity_id
_entity_poly.type
_entity_poly.pdbx_seq_one_letter_code
_entity_poly.pdbx_strand_id
1 'polypeptide(L)'
;LDYFTACAFIVFALFASISFTIKSLQNCYQGRILWFFLFITFLYLYANHIYNLMIYFDYGYNMKMCIACSFFTSFIYYVWLVQQWNLRDRSSRRSLSYLAVVVTWGLLSVLLEVLDFVPLYWIIDSHSLFHLATVPLPLLLARFIQLESAYEIQKQMENIKQT
;
A
#
# COMPACT_ATOMS: atom_id res chain seq x y z
N LEU A 1 8.89 -16.02 10.22
CA LEU A 1 9.27 -15.93 8.77
C LEU A 1 8.27 -15.02 8.07
N ASP A 2 6.99 -15.34 8.22
CA ASP A 2 5.82 -14.45 8.12
C ASP A 2 6.06 -12.98 8.52
N TYR A 3 6.59 -12.69 9.71
CA TYR A 3 6.79 -11.31 10.18
C TYR A 3 7.73 -10.48 9.31
N PHE A 4 8.82 -11.09 8.84
CA PHE A 4 9.80 -10.42 7.98
C PHE A 4 9.22 -10.19 6.59
N THR A 5 8.52 -11.19 6.04
CA THR A 5 7.84 -11.06 4.75
C THR A 5 6.72 -10.02 4.82
N ALA A 6 5.92 -9.99 5.88
CA ALA A 6 4.88 -8.98 6.08
C ALA A 6 5.47 -7.57 6.15
N CYS A 7 6.55 -7.40 6.92
CA CYS A 7 7.29 -6.15 6.98
C CYS A 7 7.81 -5.71 5.60
N ALA A 8 8.38 -6.63 4.83
CA ALA A 8 8.85 -6.35 3.46
C ALA A 8 7.72 -5.84 2.57
N PHE A 9 6.57 -6.51 2.58
CA PHE A 9 5.40 -6.09 1.81
C PHE A 9 4.89 -4.71 2.22
N ILE A 10 4.83 -4.42 3.52
CA ILE A 10 4.34 -3.15 4.05
C ILE A 10 5.30 -1.99 3.71
N VAL A 11 6.61 -2.19 3.88
CA VAL A 11 7.63 -1.19 3.48
C VAL A 11 7.58 -0.94 1.98
N PHE A 12 7.46 -2.00 1.18
CA PHE A 12 7.32 -1.88 -0.26
C PHE A 12 6.02 -1.17 -0.66
N ALA A 13 4.90 -1.44 0.02
CA ALA A 13 3.64 -0.76 -0.22
C ALA A 13 3.73 0.75 0.06
N LEU A 14 4.44 1.15 1.13
CA LEU A 14 4.69 2.56 1.42
C LEU A 14 5.50 3.22 0.29
N PHE A 15 6.60 2.60 -0.12
CA PHE A 15 7.38 3.06 -1.27
C PHE A 15 6.52 3.17 -2.55
N ALA A 16 5.75 2.13 -2.86
CA ALA A 16 4.89 2.08 -4.04
C ALA A 16 3.81 3.17 -4.01
N SER A 17 3.24 3.48 -2.84
CA SER A 17 2.26 4.56 -2.69
C SER A 17 2.85 5.94 -3.02
N ILE A 18 4.08 6.22 -2.60
CA ILE A 18 4.79 7.47 -2.93
C ILE A 18 5.07 7.51 -4.43
N SER A 19 5.64 6.43 -4.97
CA SER A 19 5.96 6.31 -6.40
C SER A 19 4.74 6.49 -7.29
N PHE A 20 3.59 5.94 -6.89
CA PHE A 20 2.35 6.00 -7.66
C PHE A 20 1.71 7.39 -7.62
N THR A 21 1.67 8.01 -6.44
CA THR A 21 0.99 9.31 -6.26
C THR A 21 1.79 10.48 -6.81
N ILE A 22 3.13 10.43 -6.74
CA ILE A 22 4.02 11.50 -7.21
C ILE A 22 4.55 11.17 -8.61
N LYS A 23 3.75 11.45 -9.65
CA LYS A 23 4.10 11.12 -11.05
C LYS A 23 5.40 11.75 -11.56
N SER A 24 5.81 12.89 -11.00
CA SER A 24 7.07 13.55 -11.39
C SER A 24 8.30 12.68 -11.12
N LEU A 25 8.23 11.75 -10.15
CA LEU A 25 9.31 10.80 -9.85
C LEU A 25 9.62 9.87 -11.03
N GLN A 26 8.66 9.60 -11.92
CA GLN A 26 8.87 8.69 -13.06
C GLN A 26 8.99 9.43 -14.40
N ASN A 27 8.44 10.65 -14.49
CA ASN A 27 8.29 11.38 -15.74
C ASN A 27 9.48 12.27 -16.13
N CYS A 28 10.40 12.58 -15.21
CA CYS A 28 11.59 13.38 -15.51
C CYS A 28 12.89 12.71 -15.05
N TYR A 29 14.02 13.08 -15.66
CA TYR A 29 15.33 12.49 -15.36
C TYR A 29 15.73 12.69 -13.89
N GLN A 30 15.62 13.92 -13.38
CA GLN A 30 15.87 14.24 -11.97
C GLN A 30 14.93 13.47 -11.03
N GLY A 31 13.66 13.31 -11.41
CA GLY A 31 12.67 12.53 -10.68
C GLY A 31 13.07 11.07 -10.56
N ARG A 32 13.57 10.45 -11.64
CA ARG A 32 14.01 9.05 -11.63
C ARG A 32 15.23 8.82 -10.74
N ILE A 33 16.14 9.80 -10.68
CA ILE A 33 17.26 9.78 -9.72
C ILE A 33 16.72 9.79 -8.29
N LEU A 34 15.82 10.73 -7.97
CA LEU A 34 15.19 10.81 -6.65
C LEU A 34 14.42 9.53 -6.30
N TRP A 35 13.71 8.94 -7.27
CA TRP A 35 13.00 7.68 -7.11
C TRP A 35 13.96 6.53 -6.78
N PHE A 36 15.12 6.46 -7.43
CA PHE A 36 16.13 5.45 -7.13
C PHE A 36 16.71 5.63 -5.72
N PHE A 37 17.03 6.86 -5.32
CA PHE A 37 17.48 7.14 -3.94
C PHE A 37 16.41 6.78 -2.91
N LEU A 38 15.14 7.08 -3.19
CA LEU A 38 14.03 6.68 -2.36
C LEU A 38 13.96 5.16 -2.23
N PHE A 39 14.07 4.42 -3.34
CA PHE A 39 14.08 2.96 -3.32
C PHE A 39 15.21 2.39 -2.45
N ILE A 40 16.44 2.87 -2.64
CA ILE A 40 17.59 2.46 -1.83
C ILE A 40 17.40 2.78 -0.35
N THR A 41 16.79 3.94 -0.03
CA THR A 41 16.51 4.34 1.35
C THR A 41 15.53 3.39 2.03
N PHE A 42 14.44 3.01 1.35
CA PHE A 42 13.46 2.07 1.87
C PHE A 42 14.03 0.65 1.99
N LEU A 43 14.85 0.23 1.02
CA LEU A 43 15.55 -1.06 1.08
C LEU A 43 16.52 -1.11 2.26
N TYR A 44 17.27 -0.04 2.50
CA TYR A 44 18.16 0.07 3.64
C TYR A 44 17.40 0.07 4.96
N LEU A 45 16.29 0.81 5.06
CA LEU A 45 15.41 0.81 6.23
C LEU A 45 14.94 -0.61 6.57
N TYR A 46 14.43 -1.35 5.57
CA TYR A 46 14.00 -2.74 5.75
C TYR A 46 15.17 -3.64 6.16
N ALA A 47 16.29 -3.60 5.44
CA ALA A 47 17.44 -4.46 5.73
C ALA A 47 18.00 -4.21 7.13
N ASN A 48 18.11 -2.94 7.54
CA ASN A 48 18.55 -2.57 8.88
C ASN A 48 17.55 -3.01 9.96
N HIS A 49 16.24 -2.84 9.73
CA HIS A 49 15.20 -3.29 10.64
C HIS A 49 15.25 -4.81 10.86
N ILE A 50 15.34 -5.59 9.77
CA ILE A 50 15.45 -7.06 9.85
C ILE A 50 16.76 -7.48 10.50
N TYR A 51 17.88 -6.82 10.17
CA TYR A 51 19.16 -7.12 10.82
C TYR A 51 19.08 -6.97 12.35
N ASN A 52 18.46 -5.89 12.85
CA ASN A 52 18.25 -5.72 14.29
C ASN A 52 17.36 -6.82 14.88
N LEU A 53 16.26 -7.18 14.20
CA LEU A 53 15.35 -8.25 14.64
C LEU A 53 15.98 -9.65 14.60
N MET A 54 16.94 -9.89 13.72
CA MET A 54 17.68 -11.15 13.65
C MET A 54 18.62 -11.34 14.84
N ILE A 55 19.14 -10.25 15.41
CA ILE A 55 19.98 -10.30 16.62
C ILE A 55 19.09 -10.36 17.87
N TYR A 56 18.08 -9.49 17.93
CA TYR A 56 17.15 -9.38 19.06
C TYR A 56 15.72 -9.35 18.55
N PHE A 57 15.05 -10.50 18.58
CA PHE A 57 13.69 -10.60 18.08
C PHE A 57 12.70 -9.92 19.05
N ASP A 58 12.22 -8.75 18.66
CA ASP A 58 11.15 -8.02 19.34
C ASP A 58 9.93 -7.90 18.42
N TYR A 59 8.91 -8.71 18.72
CA TYR A 59 7.66 -8.72 17.97
C TYR A 59 6.89 -7.40 18.08
N GLY A 60 6.85 -6.80 19.27
CA GLY A 60 6.13 -5.54 19.49
C GLY A 60 6.76 -4.37 18.74
N TYR A 61 8.09 -4.35 18.64
CA TYR A 61 8.82 -3.41 17.81
C TYR A 61 8.50 -3.60 16.32
N ASN A 62 8.53 -4.85 15.83
CA ASN A 62 8.16 -5.14 14.44
C ASN A 62 6.74 -4.69 14.12
N MET A 63 5.79 -4.94 15.03
CA MET A 63 4.39 -4.59 14.87
C MET A 63 4.20 -3.07 14.77
N LYS A 64 4.81 -2.29 15.67
CA LYS A 64 4.73 -0.82 15.65
C LYS A 64 5.25 -0.24 14.34
N MET A 65 6.37 -0.77 13.84
CA MET A 65 6.95 -0.35 12.57
C MET A 65 6.00 -0.65 11.40
N CYS A 66 5.45 -1.86 11.34
CA CYS A 66 4.48 -2.26 10.32
C CYS A 66 3.22 -1.39 10.35
N ILE A 67 2.66 -1.13 11.54
CA ILE A 67 1.48 -0.26 11.70
C ILE A 67 1.78 1.16 11.24
N ALA A 68 2.93 1.72 11.61
CA ALA A 68 3.34 3.06 11.18
C ALA A 68 3.43 3.15 9.64
N CYS A 69 4.11 2.20 8.99
CA CYS A 69 4.21 2.17 7.53
C CYS A 69 2.85 1.99 6.84
N SER A 70 1.99 1.11 7.35
CA SER A 70 0.62 0.91 6.85
C SER A 70 -0.24 2.16 7.00
N PHE A 71 -0.11 2.88 8.12
CA PHE A 71 -0.79 4.15 8.36
C PHE A 71 -0.38 5.22 7.35
N PHE A 72 0.93 5.41 7.13
CA PHE A 72 1.43 6.36 6.14
C PHE A 72 1.00 6.00 4.72
N THR A 73 1.06 4.71 4.36
CA THR A 73 0.60 4.20 3.06
C THR A 73 -0.87 4.56 2.83
N SER A 74 -1.70 4.30 3.84
CA SER A 74 -3.13 4.59 3.78
C SER A 74 -3.40 6.09 3.69
N PHE A 75 -2.68 6.90 4.48
CA PHE A 75 -2.78 8.35 4.44
C PHE A 75 -2.45 8.91 3.05
N ILE A 76 -1.35 8.47 2.43
CA ILE A 76 -0.95 8.88 1.08
C ILE A 76 -2.05 8.54 0.06
N TYR A 77 -2.58 7.31 0.10
CA TYR A 77 -3.65 6.93 -0.81
C TYR A 77 -4.96 7.68 -0.56
N TYR A 78 -5.33 7.98 0.69
CA TYR A 78 -6.52 8.77 0.96
C TYR A 78 -6.39 10.21 0.46
N VAL A 79 -5.23 10.85 0.68
CA VAL A 79 -4.97 12.19 0.15
C VAL A 79 -5.10 12.18 -1.38
N TRP A 80 -4.49 11.20 -2.04
CA TRP A 80 -4.59 11.05 -3.49
C TRP A 80 -6.03 10.77 -3.95
N LEU A 81 -6.76 9.90 -3.25
CA LEU A 81 -8.16 9.59 -3.53
C LEU A 81 -9.02 10.85 -3.47
N VAL A 82 -8.89 11.66 -2.42
CA VAL A 82 -9.64 12.92 -2.28
C VAL A 82 -9.31 13.88 -3.43
N GLN A 83 -8.02 14.05 -3.76
CA GLN A 83 -7.60 14.88 -4.88
C GLN A 83 -8.20 14.40 -6.21
N GLN A 84 -8.09 13.11 -6.51
CA GLN A 84 -8.62 12.54 -7.76
C GLN A 84 -10.14 12.50 -7.80
N TRP A 85 -10.81 12.35 -6.65
CA TRP A 85 -12.25 12.38 -6.56
C TRP A 85 -12.82 13.75 -6.93
N ASN A 86 -12.14 14.82 -6.52
CA ASN A 86 -12.50 16.20 -6.85
C ASN A 86 -12.18 16.56 -8.32
N LEU A 87 -11.12 15.98 -8.88
CA LEU A 87 -10.70 16.21 -10.26
C LEU A 87 -11.40 15.30 -11.28
N ARG A 88 -12.24 14.36 -10.85
CA ARG A 88 -12.87 13.40 -11.76
C ARG A 88 -13.87 14.13 -12.65
N ASP A 89 -13.82 13.81 -13.95
CA ASP A 89 -14.90 14.18 -14.85
C ASP A 89 -16.15 13.33 -14.54
N ARG A 90 -17.34 13.71 -15.03
CA ARG A 90 -18.58 12.94 -14.76
C ARG A 90 -18.53 11.47 -15.21
N SER A 91 -17.53 11.09 -16.01
CA SER A 91 -17.20 9.69 -16.31
C SER A 91 -16.69 8.99 -15.05
N SER A 92 -17.48 8.03 -14.54
CA SER A 92 -17.19 7.28 -13.32
C SER A 92 -15.84 6.55 -13.42
N ARG A 93 -14.77 7.14 -12.88
CA ARG A 93 -13.46 6.51 -12.72
C ARG A 93 -13.56 5.41 -11.65
N ARG A 94 -14.01 4.24 -12.09
CA ARG A 94 -14.26 3.07 -11.24
C ARG A 94 -13.03 2.62 -10.45
N SER A 95 -11.80 2.91 -10.90
CA SER A 95 -10.58 2.57 -10.17
C SER A 95 -10.57 3.16 -8.75
N LEU A 96 -11.09 4.38 -8.56
CA LEU A 96 -11.09 5.05 -7.26
C LEU A 96 -11.87 4.27 -6.19
N SER A 97 -12.98 3.62 -6.54
CA SER A 97 -13.74 2.82 -5.57
C SER A 97 -13.00 1.56 -5.15
N TYR A 98 -12.27 0.91 -6.07
CA TYR A 98 -11.45 -0.25 -5.72
C TYR A 98 -10.32 0.13 -4.78
N LEU A 99 -9.60 1.23 -5.04
CA LEU A 99 -8.54 1.69 -4.14
C LEU A 99 -9.11 2.09 -2.78
N ALA A 100 -10.26 2.78 -2.73
CA ALA A 100 -10.93 3.11 -1.47
C ALA A 100 -11.26 1.86 -0.66
N VAL A 101 -11.81 0.81 -1.30
CA VAL A 101 -12.07 -0.48 -0.64
C VAL A 101 -10.78 -1.13 -0.16
N VAL A 102 -9.73 -1.19 -0.98
CA VAL A 102 -8.44 -1.79 -0.59
C VAL A 102 -7.84 -1.11 0.63
N VAL A 103 -7.81 0.23 0.65
CA VAL A 103 -7.20 1.00 1.74
C VAL A 103 -8.05 0.92 3.02
N THR A 104 -9.37 1.07 2.91
CA THR A 104 -10.29 0.96 4.07
C THR A 104 -10.28 -0.44 4.67
N TRP A 105 -10.43 -1.47 3.83
CA TRP A 105 -10.41 -2.86 4.26
C TRP A 105 -9.04 -3.24 4.84
N GLY A 106 -7.95 -2.80 4.21
CA GLY A 106 -6.59 -3.00 4.72
C GLY A 106 -6.43 -2.45 6.14
N LEU A 107 -6.84 -1.21 6.39
CA LEU A 107 -6.80 -0.63 7.74
C LEU A 107 -7.69 -1.39 8.75
N LEU A 108 -8.87 -1.82 8.33
CA LEU A 108 -9.75 -2.63 9.19
C LEU A 108 -9.12 -3.98 9.52
N SER A 109 -8.42 -4.61 8.57
CA SER A 109 -7.74 -5.89 8.83
C SER A 109 -6.65 -5.73 9.88
N VAL A 110 -5.90 -4.62 9.90
CA VAL A 110 -4.87 -4.35 10.93
C VAL A 110 -5.45 -4.30 12.34
N LEU A 111 -6.73 -3.94 12.51
CA LEU A 111 -7.37 -4.00 13.82
C LEU A 111 -7.42 -5.42 14.39
N LEU A 112 -7.58 -6.43 13.54
CA LEU A 112 -7.59 -7.83 13.98
C LEU A 112 -6.23 -8.23 14.56
N GLU A 113 -5.14 -7.79 13.92
CA GLU A 113 -3.77 -8.02 14.40
C GLU A 113 -3.50 -7.27 15.72
N VAL A 114 -3.99 -6.04 15.87
CA VAL A 114 -3.76 -5.23 17.08
C VAL A 114 -4.58 -5.70 18.28
N LEU A 115 -5.81 -6.20 18.05
CA LEU A 115 -6.68 -6.67 19.12
C LEU A 115 -6.15 -7.92 19.81
N ASP A 116 -5.38 -8.74 19.11
CA ASP A 116 -4.66 -9.92 19.61
C ASP A 116 -5.44 -10.74 20.65
N PHE A 117 -6.70 -11.08 20.31
CA PHE A 117 -7.59 -11.78 21.23
C PHE A 117 -7.35 -13.30 21.21
N VAL A 118 -7.62 -13.94 22.35
CA VAL A 118 -7.47 -15.40 22.51
C VAL A 118 -8.39 -16.19 21.57
N PRO A 119 -8.00 -17.40 21.13
CA PRO A 119 -8.78 -18.19 20.18
C PRO A 119 -10.24 -18.39 20.61
N LEU A 120 -11.18 -17.98 19.75
CA LEU A 120 -12.60 -18.24 19.92
C LEU A 120 -12.87 -19.72 19.69
N TYR A 121 -13.49 -20.35 20.68
CA TYR A 121 -13.80 -21.79 20.68
C TYR A 121 -12.59 -22.70 20.43
N TRP A 122 -11.36 -22.22 20.61
CA TRP A 122 -10.12 -22.94 20.26
C TRP A 122 -9.95 -23.25 18.78
N ILE A 123 -10.71 -22.59 17.89
CA ILE A 123 -10.71 -22.87 16.45
C ILE A 123 -10.15 -21.67 15.67
N ILE A 124 -10.52 -20.44 16.04
CA ILE A 124 -10.20 -19.22 15.28
C ILE A 124 -9.60 -18.18 16.21
N ASP A 125 -8.39 -17.72 15.91
CA ASP A 125 -7.72 -16.60 16.60
C ASP A 125 -7.75 -15.30 15.77
N SER A 126 -7.32 -14.21 16.39
CA SER A 126 -7.14 -12.90 15.78
C SER A 126 -6.27 -12.97 14.51
N HIS A 127 -5.16 -13.70 14.59
CA HIS A 127 -4.13 -13.73 13.56
C HIS A 127 -4.57 -14.50 12.31
N SER A 128 -5.27 -15.63 12.45
CA SER A 128 -5.87 -16.37 11.35
C SER A 128 -6.97 -15.57 10.64
N LEU A 129 -7.75 -14.78 11.38
CA LEU A 129 -8.72 -13.85 10.80
C LEU A 129 -8.04 -12.70 10.06
N PHE A 130 -6.91 -12.20 10.56
CA PHE A 130 -6.09 -11.23 9.84
C PHE A 130 -5.60 -11.79 8.50
N HIS A 131 -5.06 -13.01 8.48
CA HIS A 131 -4.67 -13.69 7.25
C HIS A 131 -5.86 -13.85 6.30
N LEU A 132 -7.00 -14.35 6.79
CA LEU A 132 -8.21 -14.51 5.99
C LEU A 132 -8.70 -13.17 5.40
N ALA A 133 -8.70 -12.11 6.21
CA ALA A 133 -9.14 -10.79 5.79
C ALA A 133 -8.22 -10.16 4.74
N THR A 134 -6.94 -10.52 4.70
CA THR A 134 -5.97 -9.94 3.76
C THR A 134 -5.91 -10.67 2.41
N VAL A 135 -6.41 -11.91 2.29
CA VAL A 135 -6.44 -12.69 1.04
C VAL A 135 -7.08 -11.95 -0.15
N PRO A 136 -8.22 -11.23 -0.01
CA PRO A 136 -8.85 -10.55 -1.14
C PRO A 136 -8.12 -9.26 -1.58
N LEU A 137 -7.30 -8.66 -0.72
CA LEU A 137 -6.69 -7.34 -0.95
C LEU A 137 -5.81 -7.31 -2.21
N PRO A 138 -4.90 -8.27 -2.47
CA PRO A 138 -4.10 -8.29 -3.69
C PRO A 138 -4.93 -8.37 -4.97
N LEU A 139 -6.05 -9.10 -4.95
CA LEU A 139 -6.94 -9.24 -6.11
C LEU A 139 -7.65 -7.91 -6.42
N LEU A 140 -8.13 -7.23 -5.38
CA LEU A 140 -8.77 -5.92 -5.52
C LEU A 140 -7.75 -4.85 -5.94
N LEU A 141 -6.53 -4.90 -5.42
CA LEU A 141 -5.44 -4.01 -5.81
C LEU A 141 -5.03 -4.24 -7.28
N ALA A 142 -4.92 -5.50 -7.72
CA ALA A 142 -4.67 -5.81 -9.12
C ALA A 142 -5.77 -5.25 -10.03
N ARG A 143 -7.04 -5.37 -9.60
CA ARG A 143 -8.16 -4.79 -10.35
C ARG A 143 -8.11 -3.27 -10.40
N PHE A 144 -7.74 -2.62 -9.30
CA PHE A 144 -7.48 -1.19 -9.27
C PHE A 144 -6.40 -0.80 -10.31
N ILE A 145 -5.25 -1.46 -10.30
CA ILE A 145 -4.13 -1.17 -11.20
C ILE A 145 -4.59 -1.29 -12.66
N GLN A 146 -5.29 -2.37 -13.03
CA GLN A 146 -5.80 -2.55 -14.39
C GLN A 146 -6.71 -1.41 -14.85
N LEU A 147 -7.70 -1.04 -14.01
CA LEU A 147 -8.65 0.01 -14.33
C LEU A 147 -7.99 1.38 -14.39
N GLU A 148 -7.03 1.62 -13.50
CA GLU A 148 -6.28 2.85 -13.42
C GLU A 148 -5.36 3.05 -14.62
N SER A 149 -4.62 2.02 -15.02
CA SER A 149 -3.79 2.05 -16.23
C SER A 149 -4.63 2.28 -17.49
N ALA A 150 -5.79 1.63 -17.60
CA ALA A 150 -6.69 1.83 -18.74
C ALA A 150 -7.21 3.28 -18.80
N TYR A 151 -7.58 3.86 -17.66
CA TYR A 151 -8.01 5.26 -17.56
C TYR A 151 -6.90 6.23 -17.98
N GLU A 152 -5.66 6.00 -17.53
CA GLU A 152 -4.52 6.85 -17.90
C GLU A 152 -4.20 6.81 -19.39
N ILE A 153 -4.21 5.61 -20.00
CA ILE A 153 -3.98 5.43 -21.44
C ILE A 153 -5.07 6.15 -22.25
N GLN A 154 -6.34 5.98 -21.88
CA GLN A 154 -7.45 6.66 -22.57
C GLN A 154 -7.28 8.18 -22.53
N LYS A 155 -6.98 8.73 -21.35
CA LYS A 155 -6.76 10.18 -21.19
C LYS A 155 -5.59 10.70 -22.04
N GLN A 156 -4.50 9.93 -22.14
CA GLN A 156 -3.38 10.29 -23.02
C GLN A 156 -3.78 10.30 -24.49
N MET A 157 -4.57 9.31 -24.95
CA MET A 157 -5.06 9.26 -26.33
C MET A 157 -6.01 10.41 -26.66
N GLU A 158 -6.87 10.81 -25.73
CA GLU A 158 -7.77 11.96 -25.89
C GLU A 158 -6.98 13.27 -26.02
N ASN A 159 -5.94 13.46 -25.21
CA ASN A 159 -5.08 14.64 -25.30
C ASN A 159 -4.34 14.73 -26.66
N ILE A 160 -3.86 13.60 -27.20
CA ILE A 160 -3.16 13.56 -28.51
C ILE A 160 -4.12 13.90 -29.66
N LYS A 161 -5.40 13.52 -29.57
CA LYS A 161 -6.40 13.84 -30.60
C LYS A 161 -6.79 15.32 -30.62
N GLN A 162 -6.52 16.06 -29.55
CA GLN A 162 -6.85 17.48 -29.40
C GLN A 162 -5.69 18.40 -29.82
N THR A 163 -4.48 17.87 -30.04
CA THR A 163 -3.30 18.58 -30.55
C THR A 163 -3.14 18.40 -32.04
#